data_AF-A0A7R9TMY2-F1
#
_entry.id   AF-A0A7R9TMY2-F1
#
_cell.length_a   1.000
_cell.length_b   1.000
_cell.length_c   1.000
_cell.angle_alpha   90.00
_cell.angle_beta   90.00
_cell.angle_gamma   90.00
#
_symmetry.space_group_name_H-M   'P 1'
#
loop_
_entity.id
_entity.type
_entity.pdbx_description
1 polymer ?
#
loop_
_entity_poly.entity_id
_entity_poly.type
_entity_poly.pdbx_seq_one_letter_code
_entity_poly.pdbx_strand_id
1 'polypeptide(L)'
;DDDDDDDGARAAYAAIVETASPDVRYSLAEYVAHGLYPPLYLAGPTITFNAFASQMYAPQRTYSARGVITYAVVKFGLILSLCELWTHTQYANAIAKTRAWTWRRVAIEPGASHGGDFGPMEVGVTSLMVLNFMWLKFAVMWRFFRLWALLGGVEAPENMLRCVNNNSTIAGFWRGWHASYNKFLVRYLYIPLGGAKYRVLNAWVIFGFVGAWHDEISWRLMYWSLIFAAFLAPEVGVVALGNALFPSAVDKETFTYRALRSLLGGLNVHVLVAGNMVGYVVGMDGLRELVRAYCGSGLGDAVRFFLCSTAMCAAAAYLGFEQRAGETRAVSAAAGTRSRRKKSN
;
A
#
# COMPACT_ATOMS: atom_id res chain seq x y z
N ASP A 1 -21.12 -5.62 16.19
CA ASP A 1 -20.61 -4.85 17.34
C ASP A 1 -19.17 -4.35 17.15
N ASP A 2 -18.45 -4.69 16.07
CA ASP A 2 -16.99 -4.49 15.99
C ASP A 2 -16.48 -3.12 15.48
N ASP A 3 -17.29 -2.27 14.82
CA ASP A 3 -16.76 -1.05 14.14
C ASP A 3 -16.93 0.27 14.91
N ASP A 4 -17.93 0.42 15.80
CA ASP A 4 -17.98 1.58 16.74
C ASP A 4 -16.82 1.51 17.75
N ASP A 5 -16.32 0.29 18.03
CA ASP A 5 -15.12 0.06 18.83
C ASP A 5 -13.85 0.47 18.05
N ASP A 6 -13.82 0.44 16.71
CA ASP A 6 -12.62 0.76 15.91
C ASP A 6 -12.31 2.26 15.89
N ASP A 7 -13.31 3.14 15.83
CA ASP A 7 -13.08 4.60 15.88
C ASP A 7 -12.74 5.09 17.29
N GLY A 8 -13.42 4.55 18.33
CA GLY A 8 -13.07 4.81 19.73
C GLY A 8 -11.69 4.27 20.10
N ALA A 9 -11.34 3.07 19.61
CA ALA A 9 -10.02 2.51 19.80
C ALA A 9 -8.93 3.23 19.02
N ARG A 10 -9.21 3.72 17.80
CA ARG A 10 -8.27 4.57 17.06
C ARG A 10 -7.97 5.86 17.81
N ALA A 11 -8.98 6.48 18.41
CA ALA A 11 -8.81 7.65 19.27
C ALA A 11 -7.99 7.30 20.52
N ALA A 12 -8.24 6.15 21.14
CA ALA A 12 -7.47 5.66 22.29
C ALA A 12 -6.00 5.37 21.93
N TYR A 13 -5.73 4.71 20.79
CA TYR A 13 -4.39 4.46 20.30
C TYR A 13 -3.65 5.76 19.96
N ALA A 14 -4.34 6.72 19.32
CA ALA A 14 -3.76 8.03 19.03
C ALA A 14 -3.37 8.77 20.32
N ALA A 15 -4.20 8.69 21.37
CA ALA A 15 -3.92 9.31 22.66
C ALA A 15 -2.62 8.76 23.28
N ILE A 16 -2.43 7.44 23.31
CA ILE A 16 -1.20 6.84 23.87
C ILE A 16 0.04 7.05 22.98
N VAL A 17 -0.12 7.50 21.74
CA VAL A 17 1.00 7.91 20.88
C VAL A 17 1.47 9.33 21.19
N GLU A 18 0.55 10.22 21.55
CA GLU A 18 0.81 11.65 21.73
C GLU A 18 1.04 12.07 23.17
N THR A 19 0.32 11.48 24.12
CA THR A 19 0.31 11.90 25.52
C THR A 19 1.15 10.97 26.38
N ALA A 20 2.09 11.57 27.13
CA ALA A 20 2.88 10.82 28.11
C ALA A 20 1.96 10.14 29.13
N SER A 21 2.21 8.86 29.40
CA SER A 21 1.44 8.11 30.41
C SER A 21 2.10 8.30 31.78
N PRO A 22 1.32 8.58 32.84
CA PRO A 22 1.85 8.68 34.20
C PRO A 22 2.35 7.34 34.73
N ASP A 23 1.90 6.23 34.14
CA ASP A 23 2.29 4.87 34.56
C ASP A 23 3.65 4.44 34.00
N VAL A 24 4.13 5.11 32.94
CA VAL A 24 5.40 4.79 32.28
C VAL A 24 6.55 5.44 33.05
N ARG A 25 7.62 4.66 33.31
CA ARG A 25 8.77 5.13 34.11
C ARG A 25 9.82 5.89 33.30
N TYR A 26 9.76 5.80 31.97
CA TYR A 26 10.72 6.39 31.03
C TYR A 26 12.18 6.01 31.34
N SER A 27 12.38 4.73 31.64
CA SER A 27 13.65 4.13 32.07
C SER A 27 14.41 3.48 30.91
N LEU A 28 15.72 3.26 31.11
CA LEU A 28 16.56 2.53 30.15
C LEU A 28 16.03 1.10 29.89
N ALA A 29 15.49 0.44 30.91
CA ALA A 29 14.94 -0.90 30.78
C ALA A 29 13.74 -0.94 29.81
N GLU A 30 12.82 0.03 29.91
CA GLU A 30 11.68 0.14 28.98
C GLU A 30 12.16 0.49 27.57
N TYR A 31 13.19 1.34 27.44
CA TYR A 31 13.78 1.67 26.14
C TYR A 31 14.39 0.43 25.46
N VAL A 32 15.15 -0.38 26.21
CA VAL A 32 15.71 -1.64 25.72
C VAL A 32 14.59 -2.62 25.37
N ALA A 33 13.53 -2.70 26.18
CA ALA A 33 12.37 -3.53 25.89
C ALA A 33 11.67 -3.10 24.59
N HIS A 34 11.51 -1.80 24.35
CA HIS A 34 10.97 -1.27 23.09
C HIS A 34 11.85 -1.61 21.90
N GLY A 35 13.16 -1.38 22.02
CA GLY A 35 14.12 -1.62 20.94
C GLY A 35 14.29 -3.09 20.59
N LEU A 36 14.11 -4.00 21.55
CA LEU A 36 14.33 -5.44 21.37
C LEU A 36 13.04 -6.27 21.41
N TYR A 37 11.86 -5.65 21.35
CA TYR A 37 10.58 -6.35 21.40
C TYR A 37 10.44 -7.29 20.19
N PRO A 38 10.51 -8.63 20.35
CA PRO A 38 10.70 -9.55 19.22
C PRO A 38 9.65 -9.44 18.11
N PRO A 39 8.34 -9.25 18.40
CA PRO A 39 7.33 -9.10 17.36
C PRO A 39 7.57 -7.89 16.44
N LEU A 40 8.16 -6.81 16.94
CA LEU A 40 8.31 -5.55 16.20
C LEU A 40 9.76 -5.26 15.79
N TYR A 41 10.73 -5.96 16.39
CA TYR A 41 12.16 -5.84 16.08
C TYR A 41 12.51 -6.33 14.66
N LEU A 42 11.99 -7.50 14.27
CA LEU A 42 12.42 -8.16 13.02
C LEU A 42 11.84 -7.49 11.77
N ALA A 43 10.53 -7.50 11.64
CA ALA A 43 9.84 -6.89 10.51
C ALA A 43 8.40 -6.47 10.87
N GLY A 44 8.13 -6.21 12.15
CA GLY A 44 6.80 -5.81 12.58
C GLY A 44 6.50 -4.33 12.33
N PRO A 45 5.24 -3.92 12.53
CA PRO A 45 4.87 -2.52 12.38
C PRO A 45 5.61 -1.59 13.34
N THR A 46 6.04 -0.44 12.83
CA THR A 46 6.69 0.63 13.59
C THR A 46 5.74 1.25 14.62
N ILE A 47 6.18 1.31 15.87
CA ILE A 47 5.44 1.89 16.99
C ILE A 47 6.32 2.93 17.71
N THR A 48 5.71 4.00 18.23
CA THR A 48 6.43 4.98 19.05
C THR A 48 6.72 4.40 20.43
N PHE A 49 7.84 4.82 21.04
CA PHE A 49 8.21 4.39 22.39
C PHE A 49 7.05 4.56 23.38
N ASN A 50 6.40 5.73 23.37
CA ASN A 50 5.33 6.05 24.30
C ASN A 50 4.13 5.09 24.19
N ALA A 51 3.73 4.73 22.96
CA ALA A 51 2.64 3.80 22.74
C ALA A 51 3.01 2.38 23.15
N PHE A 52 4.26 1.95 22.93
CA PHE A 52 4.73 0.64 23.39
C PHE A 52 4.77 0.57 24.92
N ALA A 53 5.45 1.53 25.55
CA ALA A 53 5.64 1.55 27.00
C ALA A 53 4.30 1.65 27.75
N SER A 54 3.36 2.48 27.27
CA SER A 54 2.02 2.57 27.87
C SER A 54 1.29 1.22 27.85
N GLN A 55 1.48 0.43 26.79
CA GLN A 55 0.85 -0.88 26.64
C GLN A 55 1.50 -1.99 27.45
N MET A 56 2.72 -1.79 27.95
CA MET A 56 3.34 -2.72 28.91
C MET A 56 2.65 -2.70 30.28
N TYR A 57 2.13 -1.54 30.69
CA TYR A 57 1.41 -1.37 31.96
C TYR A 57 -0.09 -1.56 31.80
N ALA A 58 -0.64 -1.16 30.65
CA ALA A 58 -2.04 -1.33 30.31
C ALA A 58 -2.18 -1.98 28.92
N PRO A 59 -2.27 -3.33 28.86
CA PRO A 59 -2.41 -4.05 27.60
C PRO A 59 -3.57 -3.52 26.75
N GLN A 60 -3.44 -3.66 25.42
CA GLN A 60 -4.44 -3.24 24.46
C GLN A 60 -5.84 -3.76 24.83
N ARG A 61 -6.84 -2.89 24.74
CA ARG A 61 -8.26 -3.24 24.97
C ARG A 61 -9.13 -3.07 23.73
N THR A 62 -8.53 -2.57 22.66
CA THR A 62 -9.16 -2.40 21.34
C THR A 62 -9.72 -3.70 20.80
N TYR A 63 -8.92 -4.76 20.86
CA TYR A 63 -9.30 -6.09 20.38
C TYR A 63 -9.64 -6.98 21.57
N SER A 64 -10.91 -7.37 21.64
CA SER A 64 -11.32 -8.50 22.49
C SER A 64 -10.60 -9.78 22.07
N ALA A 65 -10.57 -10.80 22.93
CA ALA A 65 -10.00 -12.11 22.57
C ALA A 65 -10.63 -12.68 21.29
N ARG A 66 -11.95 -12.50 21.12
CA ARG A 66 -12.66 -12.85 19.89
C ARG A 66 -12.17 -12.01 18.70
N GLY A 67 -11.96 -10.72 18.89
CA GLY A 67 -11.39 -9.83 17.86
C GLY A 67 -10.00 -10.25 17.40
N VAL A 68 -9.13 -10.68 18.33
CA VAL A 68 -7.79 -11.21 18.00
C VAL A 68 -7.90 -12.53 17.22
N ILE A 69 -8.81 -13.44 17.60
CA ILE A 69 -9.07 -14.68 16.85
C ILE A 69 -9.60 -14.37 15.45
N THR A 70 -10.55 -13.46 15.32
CA THR A 70 -11.08 -13.00 14.02
C THR A 70 -9.95 -12.42 13.17
N TYR A 71 -9.06 -11.61 13.75
CA TYR A 71 -7.88 -11.10 13.05
C TYR A 71 -6.97 -12.23 12.57
N ALA A 72 -6.67 -13.20 13.44
CA ALA A 72 -5.83 -14.34 13.13
C ALA A 72 -6.39 -15.20 11.99
N VAL A 73 -7.69 -15.50 12.00
CA VAL A 73 -8.32 -16.37 11.00
C VAL A 73 -8.61 -15.59 9.71
N VAL A 74 -9.30 -14.46 9.81
CA VAL A 74 -9.84 -13.73 8.65
C VAL A 74 -8.78 -12.85 8.01
N LYS A 75 -8.02 -12.08 8.81
CA LYS A 75 -7.02 -11.15 8.23
C LYS A 75 -5.69 -11.83 7.96
N PHE A 76 -5.21 -12.71 8.84
CA PHE A 76 -3.94 -13.42 8.63
C PHE A 76 -4.10 -14.78 7.93
N GLY A 77 -5.00 -15.65 8.38
CA GLY A 77 -5.19 -16.98 7.81
C GLY A 77 -5.59 -16.94 6.33
N LEU A 78 -6.62 -16.17 5.97
CA LEU A 78 -7.04 -16.07 4.57
C LEU A 78 -5.98 -15.46 3.66
N ILE A 79 -5.22 -14.47 4.14
CA ILE A 79 -4.18 -13.83 3.33
C ILE A 79 -2.99 -14.75 3.12
N LEU A 80 -2.64 -15.55 4.14
CA LEU A 80 -1.60 -16.58 4.06
C LEU A 80 -2.02 -17.67 3.07
N SER A 81 -3.24 -18.20 3.18
CA SER A 81 -3.76 -19.21 2.24
C SER A 81 -3.82 -18.69 0.81
N LEU A 82 -4.20 -17.42 0.60
CA LEU A 82 -4.17 -16.81 -0.72
C LEU A 82 -2.72 -16.67 -1.24
N CYS A 83 -1.77 -16.31 -0.38
CA CYS A 83 -0.37 -16.23 -0.76
C CYS A 83 0.19 -17.59 -1.16
N GLU A 84 -0.14 -18.64 -0.41
CA GLU A 84 0.27 -20.01 -0.69
C GLU A 84 -0.33 -20.51 -2.02
N LEU A 85 -1.64 -20.30 -2.22
CA LEU A 85 -2.28 -20.64 -3.49
C LEU A 85 -1.62 -19.88 -4.66
N TRP A 86 -1.31 -18.60 -4.47
CA TRP A 86 -0.66 -17.78 -5.48
C TRP A 86 0.73 -18.30 -5.83
N THR A 87 1.59 -18.62 -4.86
CA THR A 87 2.94 -19.14 -5.11
C THR A 87 2.94 -20.49 -5.81
N HIS A 88 1.90 -21.31 -5.61
CA HIS A 88 1.76 -22.61 -6.25
C HIS A 88 1.12 -22.56 -7.65
N THR A 89 0.36 -21.52 -7.98
CA THR A 89 -0.41 -21.45 -9.23
C THR A 89 0.08 -20.37 -10.20
N GLN A 90 0.76 -19.33 -9.71
CA GLN A 90 1.18 -18.18 -10.50
C GLN A 90 2.70 -18.08 -10.61
N TYR A 91 3.22 -18.31 -11.82
CA TYR A 91 4.67 -18.29 -12.11
C TYR A 91 5.21 -16.91 -12.51
N ALA A 92 4.42 -15.84 -12.34
CA ALA A 92 4.80 -14.48 -12.78
C ALA A 92 6.14 -14.01 -12.20
N ASN A 93 6.44 -14.34 -10.94
CA ASN A 93 7.73 -13.99 -10.33
C ASN A 93 8.90 -14.73 -10.97
N ALA A 94 8.72 -15.99 -11.36
CA ALA A 94 9.75 -16.77 -12.05
C ALA A 94 9.99 -16.20 -13.45
N ILE A 95 8.93 -15.96 -14.21
CA ILE A 95 8.95 -15.31 -15.53
C ILE A 95 9.67 -13.97 -15.45
N ALA A 96 9.37 -13.17 -14.43
CA ALA A 96 9.97 -11.86 -14.23
C ALA A 96 11.44 -11.91 -13.82
N LYS A 97 11.80 -12.82 -12.92
CA LYS A 97 13.18 -13.00 -12.47
C LYS A 97 14.09 -13.50 -13.59
N THR A 98 13.60 -14.40 -14.44
CA THR A 98 14.36 -14.89 -15.59
C THR A 98 14.29 -13.99 -16.80
N ARG A 99 13.45 -12.94 -16.76
CA ARG A 99 13.15 -12.06 -17.89
C ARG A 99 12.74 -12.86 -19.12
N ALA A 100 11.81 -13.81 -18.97
CA ALA A 100 11.45 -14.74 -20.05
C ALA A 100 10.99 -14.04 -21.35
N TRP A 101 10.49 -12.80 -21.26
CA TRP A 101 10.15 -11.96 -22.42
C TRP A 101 11.36 -11.55 -23.28
N THR A 102 12.60 -11.68 -22.80
CA THR A 102 13.82 -11.43 -23.61
C THR A 102 14.40 -12.69 -24.24
N TRP A 103 13.88 -13.87 -23.87
CA TRP A 103 14.44 -15.14 -24.31
C TRP A 103 14.27 -15.29 -25.81
N ARG A 104 15.39 -15.34 -26.55
CA ARG A 104 15.40 -15.66 -27.98
C ARG A 104 15.10 -17.14 -28.14
N ARG A 105 14.09 -17.54 -28.93
CA ARG A 105 14.05 -18.95 -29.37
C ARG A 105 15.37 -19.22 -30.11
N VAL A 106 16.07 -20.28 -29.74
CA VAL A 106 16.90 -20.98 -30.71
C VAL A 106 15.90 -21.49 -31.75
N ALA A 107 15.88 -20.84 -32.91
CA ALA A 107 14.93 -21.16 -33.94
C ALA A 107 15.20 -22.59 -34.41
N ILE A 108 14.26 -23.50 -34.16
CA ILE A 108 14.23 -24.82 -34.81
C ILE A 108 13.90 -24.62 -36.31
N GLU A 109 13.40 -23.44 -36.70
CA GLU A 109 13.06 -23.10 -38.08
C GLU A 109 13.78 -21.81 -38.57
N PRO A 110 14.44 -21.83 -39.74
CA PRO A 110 15.03 -20.63 -40.32
C PRO A 110 13.93 -19.65 -40.74
N GLY A 111 13.87 -18.47 -40.09
CA GLY A 111 12.95 -17.38 -40.45
C GLY A 111 12.12 -16.80 -39.31
N ALA A 112 12.09 -17.44 -38.14
CA ALA A 112 11.43 -16.89 -36.95
C ALA A 112 12.29 -15.80 -36.29
N SER A 113 12.10 -14.55 -36.67
CA SER A 113 12.45 -13.42 -35.81
C SER A 113 11.40 -13.29 -34.71
N HIS A 114 11.83 -12.83 -33.53
CA HIS A 114 11.11 -12.63 -32.26
C HIS A 114 11.35 -13.74 -31.21
N GLY A 115 11.95 -13.31 -30.09
CA GLY A 115 12.01 -14.07 -28.84
C GLY A 115 10.60 -14.39 -28.31
N GLY A 116 10.51 -15.17 -27.23
CA GLY A 116 9.27 -15.81 -26.75
C GLY A 116 8.03 -14.93 -26.88
N ASP A 117 6.88 -15.53 -27.23
CA ASP A 117 5.61 -14.91 -27.67
C ASP A 117 4.93 -13.96 -26.66
N PHE A 118 5.68 -13.29 -25.79
CA PHE A 118 5.21 -12.25 -24.88
C PHE A 118 5.06 -10.94 -25.63
N GLY A 119 3.81 -10.59 -25.94
CA GLY A 119 3.44 -9.24 -26.35
C GLY A 119 3.34 -8.28 -25.16
N PRO A 120 3.00 -7.01 -25.42
CA PRO A 120 2.83 -5.99 -24.39
C PRO A 120 1.84 -6.38 -23.29
N MET A 121 0.77 -7.10 -23.63
CA MET A 121 -0.26 -7.54 -22.68
C MET A 121 0.29 -8.62 -21.73
N GLU A 122 1.00 -9.61 -22.24
CA GLU A 122 1.59 -10.69 -21.44
C GLU A 122 2.64 -10.13 -20.47
N VAL A 123 3.47 -9.20 -20.93
CA VAL A 123 4.45 -8.51 -20.07
C VAL A 123 3.75 -7.61 -19.07
N GLY A 124 2.69 -6.91 -19.45
CA GLY A 124 1.89 -6.08 -18.56
C GLY A 124 1.22 -6.89 -17.44
N VAL A 125 0.57 -7.99 -17.78
CA VAL A 125 -0.07 -8.89 -16.80
C VAL A 125 0.98 -9.49 -15.87
N THR A 126 2.12 -9.94 -16.41
CA THR A 126 3.25 -10.43 -15.59
C THR A 126 3.69 -9.36 -14.59
N SER A 127 3.86 -8.12 -15.06
CA SER A 127 4.31 -7.00 -14.22
C SER A 127 3.30 -6.64 -13.13
N LEU A 128 2.01 -6.65 -13.45
CA LEU A 128 0.92 -6.45 -12.49
C LEU A 128 0.85 -7.59 -11.46
N MET A 129 1.01 -8.84 -11.89
CA MET A 129 1.03 -10.00 -11.00
C MET A 129 2.19 -9.95 -10.01
N VAL A 130 3.38 -9.53 -10.46
CA VAL A 130 4.54 -9.35 -9.56
C VAL A 130 4.27 -8.24 -8.53
N LEU A 131 3.65 -7.13 -8.93
CA LEU A 131 3.25 -6.07 -7.98
C LEU A 131 2.24 -6.57 -6.95
N ASN A 132 1.22 -7.33 -7.37
CA ASN A 132 0.22 -7.89 -6.46
C ASN A 132 0.81 -8.94 -5.53
N PHE A 133 1.72 -9.77 -6.03
CA PHE A 133 2.47 -10.70 -5.19
C PHE A 133 3.31 -9.96 -4.15
N MET A 134 3.97 -8.86 -4.52
CA MET A 134 4.72 -8.04 -3.59
C MET A 134 3.82 -7.53 -2.46
N TRP A 135 2.64 -7.01 -2.79
CA TRP A 135 1.63 -6.61 -1.80
C TRP A 135 1.24 -7.76 -0.87
N LEU A 136 0.96 -8.92 -1.44
CA LEU A 136 0.50 -10.11 -0.72
C LEU A 136 1.56 -10.63 0.25
N LYS A 137 2.81 -10.74 -0.21
CA LYS A 137 3.98 -11.14 0.60
C LYS A 137 4.15 -10.23 1.82
N PHE A 138 4.14 -8.92 1.62
CA PHE A 138 4.28 -7.96 2.72
C PHE A 138 3.06 -7.97 3.66
N ALA A 139 1.85 -8.15 3.12
CA ALA A 139 0.65 -8.28 3.93
C ALA A 139 0.72 -9.50 4.86
N VAL A 140 1.17 -10.65 4.37
CA VAL A 140 1.37 -11.85 5.20
C VAL A 140 2.37 -11.56 6.33
N MET A 141 3.56 -11.05 5.98
CA MET A 141 4.62 -10.81 6.94
C MET A 141 4.21 -9.80 8.03
N TRP A 142 3.67 -8.64 7.64
CA TRP A 142 3.30 -7.60 8.60
C TRP A 142 2.09 -7.99 9.46
N ARG A 143 1.11 -8.72 8.91
CA ARG A 143 -0.03 -9.22 9.69
C ARG A 143 0.38 -10.31 10.68
N PHE A 144 1.35 -11.15 10.33
CA PHE A 144 1.92 -12.12 11.26
C PHE A 144 2.54 -11.43 12.48
N PHE A 145 3.46 -10.48 12.25
CA PHE A 145 4.12 -9.76 13.33
C PHE A 145 3.15 -8.91 14.15
N ARG A 146 2.15 -8.30 13.50
CA ARG A 146 1.08 -7.59 14.20
C ARG A 146 0.23 -8.53 15.06
N LEU A 147 -0.13 -9.71 14.54
CA LEU A 147 -0.88 -10.71 15.31
C LEU A 147 -0.07 -11.16 16.53
N TRP A 148 1.23 -11.39 16.37
CA TRP A 148 2.11 -11.75 17.49
C TRP A 148 2.15 -10.64 18.55
N ALA A 149 2.24 -9.37 18.15
CA ALA A 149 2.17 -8.24 19.07
C ALA A 149 0.81 -8.19 19.81
N LEU A 150 -0.30 -8.39 19.09
CA LEU A 150 -1.65 -8.40 19.67
C LEU A 150 -1.82 -9.51 20.72
N LEU A 151 -1.30 -10.71 20.45
CA LEU A 151 -1.30 -11.82 21.41
C LEU A 151 -0.47 -11.48 22.65
N GLY A 152 0.59 -10.67 22.50
CA GLY A 152 1.38 -10.12 23.59
C GLY A 152 0.77 -8.89 24.26
N GLY A 153 -0.46 -8.50 23.91
CA GLY A 153 -1.15 -7.34 24.51
C GLY A 153 -0.70 -5.98 23.96
N VAL A 154 0.08 -5.95 22.88
CA VAL A 154 0.55 -4.72 22.24
C VAL A 154 -0.18 -4.53 20.91
N GLU A 155 -1.02 -3.51 20.83
CA GLU A 155 -1.55 -3.02 19.57
C GLU A 155 -0.45 -2.28 18.80
N ALA A 156 -0.20 -2.75 17.59
CA ALA A 156 0.63 -2.08 16.60
C ALA A 156 -0.23 -1.65 15.40
N PRO A 157 0.16 -0.61 14.63
CA PRO A 157 -0.61 -0.18 13.46
C PRO A 157 -0.71 -1.27 12.38
N GLU A 158 -1.85 -1.37 11.69
CA GLU A 158 -1.96 -2.21 10.50
C GLU A 158 -1.19 -1.57 9.33
N ASN A 159 -0.34 -2.34 8.67
CA ASN A 159 0.53 -1.85 7.60
C ASN A 159 -0.11 -1.90 6.21
N MET A 160 -1.10 -2.77 6.02
CA MET A 160 -1.77 -2.97 4.73
C MET A 160 -3.25 -2.64 4.84
N LEU A 161 -3.56 -1.35 4.69
CA LEU A 161 -4.91 -0.82 4.85
C LEU A 161 -5.78 -1.03 3.60
N ARG A 162 -5.16 -1.06 2.43
CA ARG A 162 -5.83 -1.19 1.13
C ARG A 162 -5.02 -2.05 0.19
N CYS A 163 -5.72 -2.77 -0.68
CA CYS A 163 -5.12 -3.43 -1.82
C CYS A 163 -4.40 -2.40 -2.70
N VAL A 164 -3.26 -2.79 -3.29
CA VAL A 164 -2.46 -1.94 -4.19
C VAL A 164 -3.30 -1.32 -5.31
N ASN A 165 -4.24 -2.06 -5.88
CA ASN A 165 -5.11 -1.62 -6.98
C ASN A 165 -6.30 -0.74 -6.53
N ASN A 166 -6.48 -0.50 -5.23
CA ASN A 166 -7.59 0.28 -4.68
C ASN A 166 -7.11 1.65 -4.17
N ASN A 167 -6.33 2.35 -5.00
CA ASN A 167 -5.82 3.69 -4.69
C ASN A 167 -5.90 4.59 -5.94
N SER A 168 -6.57 5.73 -5.82
CA SER A 168 -6.65 6.74 -6.89
C SER A 168 -5.51 7.74 -6.87
N THR A 169 -4.64 7.66 -5.86
CA THR A 169 -3.49 8.56 -5.66
C THR A 169 -2.30 7.79 -5.09
N ILE A 170 -1.10 8.22 -5.47
CA ILE A 170 0.21 7.79 -4.97
C ILE A 170 0.32 8.13 -3.48
N ALA A 171 -0.06 9.33 -3.05
CA ALA A 171 -0.10 9.67 -1.62
C ALA A 171 -1.09 8.78 -0.85
N GLY A 172 -2.20 8.40 -1.48
CA GLY A 172 -3.18 7.46 -0.91
C GLY A 172 -2.58 6.07 -0.75
N PHE A 173 -1.90 5.58 -1.78
CA PHE A 173 -1.18 4.32 -1.77
C PHE A 173 -0.15 4.27 -0.63
N TRP A 174 0.76 5.25 -0.53
CA TRP A 174 1.80 5.26 0.52
C TRP A 174 1.27 5.44 1.94
N ARG A 175 0.09 6.04 2.12
CA ARG A 175 -0.59 6.04 3.42
C ARG A 175 -1.18 4.69 3.80
N GLY A 176 -1.53 3.87 2.80
CA GLY A 176 -2.13 2.54 2.99
C GLY A 176 -1.16 1.37 2.91
N TRP A 177 0.04 1.60 2.36
CA TRP A 177 1.14 0.66 2.24
C TRP A 177 2.22 0.97 3.29
N HIS A 178 2.66 -0.03 4.05
CA HIS A 178 3.61 0.15 5.15
C HIS A 178 3.20 1.33 6.07
N ALA A 179 1.91 1.39 6.42
CA ALA A 179 1.30 2.57 7.03
C ALA A 179 1.97 2.99 8.35
N SER A 180 2.53 2.07 9.14
CA SER A 180 3.30 2.39 10.34
C SER A 180 4.54 3.23 10.02
N TYR A 181 5.27 2.87 8.98
CA TYR A 181 6.45 3.59 8.53
C TYR A 181 6.06 4.92 7.90
N ASN A 182 4.96 4.98 7.15
CA ASN A 182 4.43 6.26 6.68
C ASN A 182 4.10 7.21 7.84
N LYS A 183 3.47 6.71 8.92
CA LYS A 183 3.23 7.51 10.14
C LYS A 183 4.52 7.99 10.79
N PHE A 184 5.55 7.15 10.83
CA PHE A 184 6.89 7.52 11.31
C PHE A 184 7.47 8.68 10.47
N LEU A 185 7.50 8.53 9.15
CA LEU A 185 7.98 9.57 8.22
C LEU A 185 7.19 10.87 8.36
N VAL A 186 5.87 10.78 8.51
CA VAL A 186 5.02 11.97 8.69
C VAL A 186 5.38 12.69 9.98
N ARG A 187 5.50 11.95 11.10
CA ARG A 187 5.75 12.53 12.43
C ARG A 187 7.16 13.10 12.56
N TYR A 188 8.18 12.37 12.12
CA TYR A 188 9.57 12.68 12.41
C TYR A 188 10.31 13.39 11.26
N LEU A 189 9.72 13.45 10.06
CA LEU A 189 10.35 14.11 8.92
C LEU A 189 9.42 15.14 8.26
N TYR A 190 8.23 14.74 7.79
CA TYR A 190 7.32 15.63 7.07
C TYR A 190 6.84 16.83 7.88
N ILE A 191 6.33 16.61 9.10
CA ILE A 191 5.81 17.68 9.97
C ILE A 191 6.94 18.65 10.37
N PRO A 192 8.10 18.19 10.88
CA PRO A 192 9.25 19.07 11.18
C PRO A 192 9.73 19.91 9.98
N LEU A 193 9.63 19.38 8.75
CA LEU A 193 9.95 20.10 7.51
C LEU A 193 8.85 21.07 7.03
N GLY A 194 7.92 21.47 7.90
CA GLY A 194 6.85 22.43 7.58
C GLY A 194 5.64 21.84 6.85
N GLY A 195 5.54 20.50 6.79
CA GLY A 195 4.34 19.77 6.40
C GLY A 195 3.75 20.18 5.05
N ALA A 196 2.46 20.55 5.04
CA ALA A 196 1.73 20.83 3.81
C ALA A 196 2.23 22.07 3.04
N LYS A 197 2.89 23.02 3.72
CA LYS A 197 3.45 24.23 3.09
C LYS A 197 4.52 23.89 2.06
N TYR A 198 5.34 22.88 2.33
CA TYR A 198 6.45 22.46 1.48
C TYR A 198 6.21 21.07 0.87
N ARG A 199 4.96 20.69 0.61
CA ARG A 199 4.57 19.32 0.21
C ARG A 199 5.44 18.71 -0.90
N VAL A 200 5.74 19.47 -1.97
CA VAL A 200 6.55 18.98 -3.10
C VAL A 200 8.02 18.81 -2.70
N LEU A 201 8.61 19.78 -2.00
CA LEU A 201 10.00 19.67 -1.51
C LEU A 201 10.15 18.53 -0.51
N ASN A 202 9.18 18.41 0.40
CA ASN A 202 9.15 17.34 1.39
C ASN A 202 9.03 15.97 0.73
N ALA A 203 8.35 15.85 -0.42
CA ALA A 203 8.30 14.60 -1.17
C ALA A 203 9.70 14.12 -1.57
N TRP A 204 10.54 15.00 -2.13
CA TRP A 204 11.90 14.66 -2.52
C TRP A 204 12.77 14.23 -1.33
N VAL A 205 12.70 14.98 -0.22
CA VAL A 205 13.47 14.65 1.00
C VAL A 205 13.01 13.32 1.59
N ILE A 206 11.70 13.10 1.70
CA ILE A 206 11.13 11.87 2.27
C ILE A 206 11.45 10.67 1.39
N PHE A 207 11.22 10.74 0.08
CA PHE A 207 11.55 9.61 -0.81
C PHE A 207 13.07 9.38 -0.92
N GLY A 208 13.89 10.44 -0.84
CA GLY A 208 15.34 10.28 -0.72
C GLY A 208 15.73 9.50 0.53
N PHE A 209 15.16 9.86 1.69
CA PHE A 209 15.36 9.12 2.94
C PHE A 209 14.85 7.68 2.84
N VAL A 210 13.66 7.45 2.27
CA VAL A 210 13.10 6.10 2.08
C VAL A 210 13.98 5.24 1.18
N GLY A 211 14.52 5.82 0.10
CA GLY A 211 15.46 5.13 -0.79
C GLY A 211 16.74 4.72 -0.05
N ALA A 212 17.32 5.65 0.72
CA ALA A 212 18.52 5.38 1.54
C ALA A 212 18.24 4.37 2.67
N TRP A 213 17.07 4.41 3.29
CA TRP A 213 16.67 3.50 4.37
C TRP A 213 16.50 2.05 3.90
N HIS A 214 16.03 1.85 2.66
CA HIS A 214 15.71 0.53 2.15
C HIS A 214 16.95 -0.33 1.87
N ASP A 215 18.04 0.27 1.37
CA ASP A 215 19.30 -0.42 1.13
C ASP A 215 20.42 0.60 0.89
N GLU A 216 21.57 0.44 1.55
CA GLU A 216 22.73 1.32 1.41
C GLU A 216 23.53 1.05 0.11
N ILE A 217 23.26 -0.04 -0.64
CA ILE A 217 24.15 -0.51 -1.73
C ILE A 217 23.45 -0.62 -3.11
N SER A 218 22.13 -0.68 -3.18
CA SER A 218 21.40 -0.82 -4.45
C SER A 218 20.84 0.52 -4.95
N TRP A 219 21.51 1.14 -5.92
CA TRP A 219 21.02 2.33 -6.63
C TRP A 219 19.61 2.14 -7.23
N ARG A 220 19.16 0.89 -7.44
CA ARG A 220 17.82 0.58 -7.96
C ARG A 220 16.70 1.14 -7.09
N LEU A 221 16.84 1.05 -5.76
CA LEU A 221 15.82 1.53 -4.82
C LEU A 221 15.84 3.05 -4.69
N MET A 222 16.99 3.68 -4.92
CA MET A 222 17.08 5.14 -5.05
C MET A 222 16.36 5.63 -6.31
N TYR A 223 16.55 4.99 -7.47
CA TYR A 223 15.80 5.37 -8.68
C TYR A 223 14.30 5.15 -8.53
N TRP A 224 13.89 4.04 -7.91
CA TRP A 224 12.50 3.79 -7.55
C TRP A 224 11.91 4.92 -6.72
N SER A 225 12.63 5.42 -5.70
CA SER A 225 12.10 6.46 -4.82
C SER A 225 12.00 7.81 -5.54
N LEU A 226 12.98 8.14 -6.38
CA LEU A 226 12.96 9.34 -7.22
C LEU A 226 11.81 9.32 -8.23
N ILE A 227 11.49 8.16 -8.81
CA ILE A 227 10.32 8.00 -9.69
C ILE A 227 9.03 8.37 -8.92
N PHE A 228 8.83 7.84 -7.72
CA PHE A 228 7.64 8.17 -6.93
C PHE A 228 7.59 9.63 -6.48
N ALA A 229 8.72 10.22 -6.12
CA ALA A 229 8.80 11.66 -5.84
C ALA A 229 8.38 12.51 -7.05
N ALA A 230 8.88 12.15 -8.24
CA ALA A 230 8.56 12.85 -9.49
C ALA A 230 7.08 12.75 -9.84
N PHE A 231 6.44 11.58 -9.66
CA PHE A 231 5.01 11.41 -9.93
C PHE A 231 4.10 11.99 -8.84
N LEU A 232 4.59 12.19 -7.62
CA LEU A 232 3.81 12.86 -6.56
C LEU A 232 3.60 14.36 -6.85
N ALA A 233 4.55 15.02 -7.50
CA ALA A 233 4.44 16.44 -7.82
C ALA A 233 3.22 16.79 -8.69
N PRO A 234 2.98 16.16 -9.87
CA PRO A 234 1.79 16.42 -10.67
C PRO A 234 0.49 15.98 -9.98
N GLU A 235 0.54 14.97 -9.11
CA GLU A 235 -0.63 14.56 -8.31
C GLU A 235 -1.16 15.71 -7.45
N VAL A 236 -0.30 16.56 -6.89
CA VAL A 236 -0.75 17.72 -6.09
C VAL A 236 -1.66 18.63 -6.93
N GLY A 237 -1.29 18.87 -8.19
CA GLY A 237 -2.10 19.66 -9.12
C GLY A 237 -3.42 18.97 -9.49
N VAL A 238 -3.38 17.66 -9.80
CA VAL A 238 -4.58 16.88 -10.12
C VAL A 238 -5.57 16.85 -8.96
N VAL A 239 -5.09 16.69 -7.73
CA VAL A 239 -5.94 16.72 -6.52
C VAL A 239 -6.51 18.12 -6.29
N ALA A 240 -5.72 19.18 -6.49
CA ALA A 240 -6.21 20.55 -6.37
C ALA A 240 -7.30 20.84 -7.41
N LEU A 241 -7.09 20.45 -8.67
CA LEU A 241 -8.08 20.57 -9.74
C LEU A 241 -9.35 19.77 -9.43
N GLY A 242 -9.21 18.52 -8.97
CA GLY A 242 -10.35 17.70 -8.59
C GLY A 242 -11.18 18.31 -7.45
N ASN A 243 -10.52 18.93 -6.46
CA ASN A 243 -11.23 19.63 -5.38
C ASN A 243 -11.88 20.95 -5.85
N ALA A 244 -11.32 21.62 -6.86
CA ALA A 244 -11.92 22.81 -7.44
C ALA A 244 -13.14 22.47 -8.31
N LEU A 245 -13.08 21.38 -9.09
CA LEU A 245 -14.17 20.93 -9.96
C LEU A 245 -15.29 20.21 -9.21
N PHE A 246 -14.97 19.52 -8.11
CA PHE A 246 -15.91 18.75 -7.30
C PHE A 246 -15.75 19.12 -5.81
N PRO A 247 -16.16 20.34 -5.40
CA PRO A 247 -15.90 20.86 -4.06
C PRO A 247 -16.73 20.18 -2.97
N SER A 248 -17.98 19.81 -3.26
CA SER A 248 -18.90 19.26 -2.26
C SER A 248 -18.85 17.73 -2.19
N ALA A 249 -19.41 17.17 -1.10
CA ALA A 249 -19.59 15.72 -0.98
C ALA A 249 -20.57 15.18 -2.04
N VAL A 250 -21.58 15.96 -2.41
CA VAL A 250 -22.57 15.59 -3.44
C VAL A 250 -21.90 15.50 -4.81
N ASP A 251 -21.02 16.44 -5.14
CA ASP A 251 -20.27 16.43 -6.41
C ASP A 251 -19.42 15.16 -6.55
N LYS A 252 -18.90 14.65 -5.43
CA LYS A 252 -18.08 13.43 -5.37
C LYS A 252 -18.89 12.14 -5.48
N GLU A 253 -20.22 12.21 -5.39
CA GLU A 253 -21.11 11.06 -5.64
C GLU A 253 -21.54 10.98 -7.12
N THR A 254 -21.27 12.03 -7.92
CA THR A 254 -21.60 12.03 -9.34
C THR A 254 -20.86 10.94 -10.11
N PHE A 255 -21.51 10.39 -11.14
CA PHE A 255 -20.89 9.40 -12.01
C PHE A 255 -19.59 9.92 -12.63
N THR A 256 -19.58 11.20 -13.05
CA THR A 256 -18.40 11.84 -13.65
C THR A 256 -17.21 11.82 -12.71
N TYR A 257 -17.38 12.24 -11.45
CA TYR A 257 -16.29 12.18 -10.47
C TYR A 257 -15.81 10.76 -10.25
N ARG A 258 -16.74 9.82 -10.07
CA ARG A 258 -16.42 8.40 -9.81
C ARG A 258 -15.68 7.76 -10.99
N ALA A 259 -16.09 8.05 -12.22
CA ALA A 259 -15.43 7.58 -13.43
C ALA A 259 -14.01 8.17 -13.57
N LEU A 260 -13.85 9.49 -13.40
CA LEU A 260 -12.55 10.17 -13.45
C LEU A 260 -11.61 9.66 -12.36
N ARG A 261 -12.09 9.52 -11.12
CA ARG A 261 -11.32 8.97 -10.00
C ARG A 261 -10.86 7.54 -10.29
N SER A 262 -11.68 6.75 -10.96
CA SER A 262 -11.37 5.36 -11.32
C SER A 262 -10.36 5.29 -12.46
N LEU A 263 -10.47 6.17 -13.45
CA LEU A 263 -9.44 6.35 -14.48
C LEU A 263 -8.09 6.70 -13.86
N LEU A 264 -8.07 7.65 -12.91
CA LEU A 264 -6.86 7.98 -12.15
C LEU A 264 -6.34 6.80 -11.32
N GLY A 265 -7.23 5.96 -10.80
CA GLY A 265 -6.86 4.68 -10.17
C GLY A 265 -6.15 3.73 -11.14
N GLY A 266 -6.67 3.57 -12.35
CA GLY A 266 -6.04 2.75 -13.40
C GLY A 266 -4.65 3.29 -13.79
N LEU A 267 -4.53 4.61 -13.98
CA LEU A 267 -3.24 5.26 -14.26
C LEU A 267 -2.25 5.12 -13.09
N ASN A 268 -2.73 5.21 -11.86
CA ASN A 268 -1.90 5.01 -10.66
C ASN A 268 -1.34 3.58 -10.60
N VAL A 269 -2.12 2.56 -10.98
CA VAL A 269 -1.61 1.17 -11.09
C VAL A 269 -0.44 1.09 -12.08
N HIS A 270 -0.50 1.79 -13.22
CA HIS A 270 0.63 1.85 -14.15
C HIS A 270 1.89 2.47 -13.54
N VAL A 271 1.75 3.56 -12.77
CA VAL A 271 2.87 4.17 -12.04
C VAL A 271 3.46 3.18 -11.03
N LEU A 272 2.62 2.47 -10.28
CA LEU A 272 3.04 1.49 -9.29
C LEU A 272 3.75 0.29 -9.93
N VAL A 273 3.24 -0.19 -11.07
CA VAL A 273 3.88 -1.26 -11.86
C VAL A 273 5.23 -0.79 -12.37
N ALA A 274 5.31 0.39 -12.98
CA ALA A 274 6.57 0.94 -13.48
C ALA A 274 7.62 1.07 -12.38
N GLY A 275 7.23 1.66 -11.24
CA GLY A 275 8.07 1.76 -10.06
C GLY A 275 8.55 0.38 -9.61
N ASN A 276 7.63 -0.56 -9.37
CA ASN A 276 7.97 -1.92 -8.91
C ASN A 276 8.92 -2.66 -9.87
N MET A 277 8.68 -2.54 -11.18
CA MET A 277 9.54 -3.16 -12.18
C MET A 277 10.96 -2.57 -12.12
N VAL A 278 11.11 -1.24 -12.07
CA VAL A 278 12.43 -0.60 -11.97
C VAL A 278 13.13 -0.94 -10.65
N GLY A 279 12.42 -0.84 -9.52
CA GLY A 279 13.01 -1.01 -8.19
C GLY A 279 13.37 -2.46 -7.84
N TYR A 280 12.48 -3.40 -8.15
CA TYR A 280 12.54 -4.76 -7.58
C TYR A 280 12.68 -5.88 -8.62
N VAL A 281 12.54 -5.60 -9.92
CA VAL A 281 12.56 -6.64 -10.97
C VAL A 281 13.71 -6.44 -11.96
N VAL A 282 13.63 -5.39 -12.79
CA VAL A 282 14.52 -5.21 -13.94
C VAL A 282 15.70 -4.28 -13.67
N GLY A 283 15.57 -3.33 -12.73
CA GLY A 283 16.56 -2.27 -12.56
C GLY A 283 16.58 -1.28 -13.73
N MET A 284 17.43 -0.25 -13.64
CA MET A 284 17.62 0.72 -14.73
C MET A 284 18.21 0.06 -15.99
N ASP A 285 19.05 -0.96 -15.82
CA ASP A 285 19.69 -1.67 -16.94
C ASP A 285 18.67 -2.41 -17.81
N GLY A 286 17.63 -2.97 -17.20
CA GLY A 286 16.54 -3.66 -17.89
C GLY A 286 15.40 -2.76 -18.37
N LEU A 287 15.47 -1.44 -18.13
CA LEU A 287 14.41 -0.52 -18.53
C LEU A 287 14.23 -0.47 -20.06
N ARG A 288 15.34 -0.49 -20.81
CA ARG A 288 15.29 -0.51 -22.28
C ARG A 288 14.61 -1.78 -22.81
N GLU A 289 14.85 -2.92 -22.17
CA GLU A 289 14.22 -4.20 -22.51
C GLU A 289 12.72 -4.14 -22.24
N LEU A 290 12.33 -3.62 -21.07
CA LEU A 290 10.94 -3.49 -20.67
C LEU A 290 10.17 -2.52 -21.57
N VAL A 291 10.77 -1.39 -21.93
CA VAL A 291 10.18 -0.43 -22.89
C VAL A 291 9.97 -1.08 -24.25
N ARG A 292 10.96 -1.83 -24.77
CA ARG A 292 10.79 -2.57 -26.02
C ARG A 292 9.67 -3.61 -25.93
N ALA A 293 9.57 -4.31 -24.80
CA ALA A 293 8.53 -5.31 -24.59
C ALA A 293 7.12 -4.69 -24.55
N TYR A 294 6.96 -3.53 -23.90
CA TYR A 294 5.69 -2.79 -23.94
C TYR A 294 5.39 -2.16 -25.31
N CYS A 295 6.42 -1.84 -26.09
CA CYS A 295 6.26 -1.33 -27.45
C CYS A 295 5.97 -2.42 -28.48
N GLY A 296 6.24 -3.70 -28.18
CA GLY A 296 5.99 -4.81 -29.11
C GLY A 296 6.58 -4.53 -30.50
N SER A 297 5.73 -4.61 -31.53
CA SER A 297 6.09 -4.32 -32.93
C SER A 297 6.18 -2.82 -33.26
N GLY A 298 5.64 -1.93 -32.42
CA GLY A 298 5.66 -0.50 -32.64
C GLY A 298 4.68 0.29 -31.74
N LEU A 299 4.67 1.62 -31.90
CA LEU A 299 3.88 2.54 -31.05
C LEU A 299 2.38 2.19 -30.99
N GLY A 300 1.81 1.64 -32.06
CA GLY A 300 0.41 1.22 -32.10
C GLY A 300 0.07 0.16 -31.05
N ASP A 301 0.95 -0.82 -30.84
CA ASP A 301 0.74 -1.87 -29.84
C ASP A 301 0.92 -1.32 -28.42
N ALA A 302 1.87 -0.40 -28.22
CA ALA A 302 2.04 0.31 -26.96
C ALA A 302 0.78 1.09 -26.56
N VAL A 303 0.18 1.82 -27.51
CA VAL A 303 -1.04 2.60 -27.28
C VAL A 303 -2.22 1.68 -27.01
N ARG A 304 -2.38 0.60 -27.79
CA ARG A 304 -3.44 -0.40 -27.55
C ARG A 304 -3.31 -1.03 -26.17
N PHE A 305 -2.11 -1.47 -25.82
CA PHE A 305 -1.79 -1.98 -24.49
C PHE A 305 -2.22 -0.98 -23.41
N PHE A 306 -1.68 0.23 -23.47
CA PHE A 306 -1.91 1.25 -22.45
C PHE A 306 -3.40 1.60 -22.29
N LEU A 307 -4.14 1.74 -23.39
CA LEU A 307 -5.57 2.04 -23.36
C LEU A 307 -6.37 0.86 -22.79
N CYS A 308 -6.12 -0.36 -23.25
CA CYS A 308 -6.82 -1.55 -22.78
C CYS A 308 -6.52 -1.82 -21.30
N SER A 309 -5.26 -1.80 -20.89
CA SER A 309 -4.85 -2.03 -19.51
C SER A 309 -5.36 -0.93 -18.57
N THR A 310 -5.34 0.33 -19.01
CA THR A 310 -5.90 1.44 -18.22
C THR A 310 -7.40 1.26 -18.04
N ALA A 311 -8.14 0.89 -19.09
CA ALA A 311 -9.58 0.63 -18.99
C ALA A 311 -9.88 -0.52 -18.01
N MET A 312 -9.14 -1.63 -18.09
CA MET A 312 -9.30 -2.77 -17.17
C MET A 312 -8.98 -2.40 -15.73
N CYS A 313 -7.85 -1.71 -15.49
CA CYS A 313 -7.45 -1.30 -14.16
C CYS A 313 -8.41 -0.23 -13.59
N ALA A 314 -8.93 0.67 -14.42
CA ALA A 314 -9.92 1.66 -14.02
C ALA A 314 -11.25 1.00 -13.65
N ALA A 315 -11.70 -0.01 -14.40
CA ALA A 315 -12.91 -0.77 -14.05
C ALA A 315 -12.74 -1.50 -12.71
N ALA A 316 -11.59 -2.14 -12.49
CA ALA A 316 -11.28 -2.79 -11.21
C ALA A 316 -11.21 -1.77 -10.06
N ALA A 317 -10.58 -0.61 -10.27
CA ALA A 317 -10.53 0.47 -9.29
C ALA A 317 -11.91 1.03 -8.96
N TYR A 318 -12.78 1.18 -9.97
CA TYR A 318 -14.17 1.62 -9.79
C TYR A 318 -14.93 0.70 -8.83
N LEU A 319 -14.91 -0.62 -9.10
CA LEU A 319 -15.54 -1.61 -8.23
C LEU A 319 -14.98 -1.54 -6.81
N GLY A 320 -13.66 -1.42 -6.67
CA GLY A 320 -13.00 -1.28 -5.38
C GLY A 320 -13.39 -0.01 -4.62
N PHE A 321 -13.59 1.12 -5.32
CA PHE A 321 -14.05 2.37 -4.69
C PHE A 321 -15.53 2.30 -4.30
N GLU A 322 -16.38 1.68 -5.12
CA GLU A 322 -17.79 1.50 -4.83
C GLU A 322 -18.05 0.58 -3.65
N GLN A 323 -17.32 -0.53 -3.57
CA GLN A 323 -17.39 -1.43 -2.43
C GLN A 323 -17.08 -0.65 -1.14
N ARG A 324 -16.01 0.15 -1.13
CA ARG A 324 -15.64 0.98 0.03
C ARG A 324 -16.68 2.04 0.36
N ALA A 325 -17.23 2.71 -0.64
CA ALA A 325 -18.30 3.68 -0.43
C ALA A 325 -19.56 3.00 0.15
N GLY A 326 -19.85 1.77 -0.29
CA GLY A 326 -20.90 0.92 0.29
C GLY A 326 -20.65 0.59 1.77
N GLU A 327 -19.44 0.12 2.10
CA GLU A 327 -19.01 -0.17 3.47
C GLU A 327 -19.19 1.06 4.38
N THR A 328 -18.70 2.23 3.97
CA THR A 328 -18.83 3.48 4.75
C THR A 328 -20.29 3.89 4.98
N ARG A 329 -21.15 3.73 3.96
CA ARG A 329 -22.59 4.02 4.07
C ARG A 329 -23.28 3.07 5.04
N ALA A 330 -22.93 1.78 5.01
CA ALA A 330 -23.47 0.77 5.90
C ALA A 330 -23.11 1.05 7.37
N VAL A 331 -21.84 1.40 7.64
CA VAL A 331 -21.38 1.77 8.99
C VAL A 331 -22.11 3.01 9.49
N SER A 332 -22.18 4.07 8.68
CA SER A 332 -22.89 5.31 9.02
C SER A 332 -24.37 5.06 9.34
N ALA A 333 -25.02 4.18 8.58
CA ALA A 333 -26.41 3.80 8.81
C ALA A 333 -26.60 3.03 10.12
N ALA A 334 -25.70 2.10 10.43
CA ALA A 334 -25.74 1.33 11.67
C ALA A 334 -25.56 2.24 12.91
N ALA A 335 -24.60 3.18 12.86
CA ALA A 335 -24.37 4.16 13.93
C ALA A 335 -25.59 5.07 14.15
N GLY A 336 -26.23 5.53 13.06
CA GLY A 336 -27.44 6.35 13.12
C GLY A 336 -28.64 5.63 13.77
N THR A 337 -28.86 4.35 13.45
CA THR A 337 -29.92 3.53 14.06
C THR A 337 -29.67 3.31 15.55
N ARG A 338 -28.40 3.10 15.96
CA ARG A 338 -28.01 2.89 17.36
C ARG A 338 -28.19 4.15 18.21
N SER A 339 -27.85 5.32 17.66
CA SER A 339 -28.07 6.63 18.29
C SER A 339 -29.56 6.92 18.52
N ARG A 340 -30.43 6.59 17.55
CA ARG A 340 -31.89 6.71 17.72
C ARG A 340 -32.43 5.79 18.81
N ARG A 341 -31.94 4.55 18.89
CA ARG A 341 -32.38 3.56 19.91
C ARG A 341 -31.93 3.93 21.33
N LYS A 342 -30.78 4.61 21.50
CA LYS A 342 -30.32 5.16 22.80
C LYS A 342 -31.08 6.41 23.25
N LYS A 343 -31.75 7.13 22.34
CA LYS A 343 -32.59 8.30 22.67
C LYS A 343 -34.05 7.93 22.95
N SER A 344 -34.47 6.73 22.59
CA SER A 344 -35.83 6.22 22.80
C SER A 344 -36.00 5.36 24.05
N ASN A 345 -34.91 5.07 24.76
CA ASN A 345 -34.86 4.50 26.10
C ASN A 345 -34.33 5.57 27.05
#